data_AF-A0A2R9CF70-F1
#
_entry.id   AF-A0A2R9CF70-F1
#
_cell.length_a   1.000
_cell.length_b   1.000
_cell.length_c   1.000
_cell.angle_alpha   90.00
_cell.angle_beta   90.00
_cell.angle_gamma   90.00
#
_symmetry.space_group_name_H-M   'P 1'
#
loop_
_entity.id
_entity.type
_entity.pdbx_description
1 polymer ?
#
loop_
_entity_poly.entity_id
_entity_poly.type
_entity_poly.pdbx_seq_one_letter_code
_entity_poly.pdbx_strand_id
1 'polypeptide(L)'
;MTLWVPSWLFVFSVTTVDLKWKPADLQNLAPRTHPPFVSFNSEVKTDVSKIEEFLEEVLRPPKYLKLSPKHPESNTAGMDIFAKFSAFIKN
;
A
#
# COMPACT_ATOMS: atom_id res chain seq x y z
N MET A 1 5.74 0.37 2.66
CA MET A 1 7.05 1.06 2.57
C MET A 1 7.01 2.29 1.68
N THR A 2 6.15 2.32 0.66
CA THR A 2 5.97 3.44 -0.30
C THR A 2 5.84 4.82 0.36
N LEU A 3 5.05 4.94 1.43
CA LEU A 3 4.86 6.20 2.17
C LEU A 3 6.07 6.62 3.05
N TRP A 4 7.03 5.72 3.29
CA TRP A 4 8.19 5.97 4.15
C TRP A 4 9.38 6.56 3.38
N VAL A 5 9.39 6.47 2.05
CA VAL A 5 10.46 7.04 1.22
C VAL A 5 10.50 8.56 1.43
N PRO A 6 11.68 9.20 1.63
CA PRO A 6 11.78 10.54 2.20
C PRO A 6 11.01 11.59 1.40
N SER A 7 9.75 11.79 1.78
CA SER A 7 8.86 12.81 1.27
C SER A 7 8.80 13.86 2.37
N TRP A 8 9.84 14.70 2.46
CA TRP A 8 10.00 15.71 3.52
C TRP A 8 8.81 16.68 3.67
N LEU A 9 7.87 16.67 2.72
CA LEU A 9 6.62 17.45 2.72
C LEU A 9 5.33 16.63 2.88
N PHE A 10 5.38 15.31 2.96
CA PHE A 10 4.19 14.47 3.05
C PHE A 10 3.97 13.99 4.48
N VAL A 11 2.86 14.41 5.10
CA VAL A 11 2.46 13.98 6.44
C VAL A 11 1.35 12.95 6.30
N PHE A 12 1.50 11.80 6.93
CA PHE A 12 0.50 10.75 6.98
C PHE A 12 0.39 10.17 8.39
N SER A 13 -0.74 9.56 8.68
CA SER A 13 -0.96 8.79 9.90
C SER A 13 -1.02 7.30 9.57
N VAL A 14 -0.58 6.47 10.51
CA VAL A 14 -0.71 5.02 10.44
C VAL A 14 -1.63 4.59 11.56
N THR A 15 -2.75 3.96 11.20
CA THR A 15 -3.67 3.38 12.17
C THR A 15 -3.60 1.87 12.08
N THR A 16 -3.23 1.20 13.17
CA THR A 16 -3.29 -0.25 13.28
C THR A 16 -4.74 -0.67 13.51
N VAL A 17 -5.17 -1.74 12.83
CA VAL A 17 -6.55 -2.25 12.93
C VAL A 17 -6.51 -3.63 13.54
N ASP A 18 -7.16 -3.80 14.70
CA ASP A 18 -7.44 -5.12 15.23
C ASP A 18 -8.54 -5.78 14.38
N LEU A 19 -8.21 -6.94 13.78
CA LEU A 19 -9.14 -7.70 12.93
C LEU A 19 -10.23 -8.42 13.73
N LYS A 20 -9.99 -8.71 15.02
CA LYS A 20 -10.98 -9.34 15.91
C LYS A 20 -11.97 -8.32 16.44
N TRP A 21 -11.53 -7.09 16.68
CA TRP A 21 -12.31 -6.01 17.28
C TRP A 21 -12.21 -4.74 16.44
N LYS A 22 -12.78 -4.77 15.23
CA LYS A 22 -12.73 -3.63 14.31
C LYS A 22 -13.65 -2.51 14.82
N PRO A 23 -13.12 -1.33 15.18
CA PRO A 23 -13.95 -0.18 15.60
C PRO A 23 -14.96 0.20 14.53
N ALA A 24 -16.14 0.68 14.93
CA ALA A 24 -17.23 1.01 14.03
C ALA A 24 -16.80 2.00 12.91
N ASP A 25 -16.00 3.01 13.25
CA ASP A 25 -15.53 4.01 12.29
C ASP A 25 -14.68 3.40 11.18
N LEU A 26 -13.78 2.48 11.53
CA LEU A 26 -12.95 1.75 10.55
C LEU A 26 -13.77 0.72 9.75
N GLN A 27 -14.84 0.21 10.35
CA GLN A 27 -15.77 -0.70 9.68
C GLN A 27 -16.62 0.05 8.66
N ASN A 28 -17.05 1.28 8.97
CA ASN A 28 -17.78 2.17 8.06
C ASN A 28 -16.89 2.71 6.94
N LEU A 29 -15.62 3.01 7.24
CA LEU A 29 -14.66 3.52 6.27
C LEU A 29 -14.35 2.48 5.17
N ALA A 30 -14.19 1.22 5.55
CA ALA A 30 -13.88 0.12 4.63
C ALA A 30 -14.70 -1.13 5.02
N PRO A 31 -15.99 -1.17 4.64
CA PRO A 31 -16.87 -2.27 5.00
C PRO A 31 -16.43 -3.54 4.30
N ARG A 32 -16.25 -4.62 5.06
CA ARG A 32 -15.84 -5.95 4.58
C ARG A 32 -14.46 -6.01 3.91
N THR A 33 -13.65 -4.97 4.03
CA THR A 33 -12.27 -4.98 3.52
C THR A 33 -11.28 -5.33 4.63
N HIS A 34 -10.40 -6.29 4.33
CA HIS A 34 -9.19 -6.51 5.12
C HIS A 34 -8.17 -5.38 4.84
N PRO A 35 -7.46 -4.88 5.86
CA PRO A 35 -6.29 -4.05 5.65
C PRO A 35 -5.27 -4.76 4.73
N PRO A 36 -4.46 -3.99 3.98
CA PRO A 36 -4.32 -2.54 4.04
C PRO A 36 -5.37 -1.78 3.21
N PHE A 37 -5.71 -0.57 3.65
CA PHE A 37 -6.46 0.41 2.87
C PHE A 37 -5.92 1.82 3.19
N VAL A 38 -6.11 2.76 2.26
CA VAL A 38 -5.69 4.15 2.41
C VAL A 38 -6.89 5.05 2.16
N SER A 39 -7.06 6.06 3.01
CA SER A 39 -8.04 7.14 2.81
C SER A 39 -7.34 8.44 2.46
N PHE A 40 -7.77 9.11 1.40
CA PHE A 40 -7.28 10.43 1.01
C PHE A 40 -8.44 11.29 0.49
N ASN A 41 -8.60 12.51 1.01
CA ASN A 41 -9.70 13.42 0.65
C ASN A 41 -11.09 12.74 0.67
N SER A 42 -11.37 11.97 1.73
CA SER A 42 -12.62 11.20 1.91
C SER A 42 -12.85 10.05 0.92
N GLU A 43 -11.89 9.76 0.03
CA GLU A 43 -11.93 8.59 -0.84
C GLU A 43 -11.11 7.44 -0.23
N VAL A 44 -11.67 6.23 -0.24
CA VAL A 44 -11.03 5.03 0.32
C VAL A 44 -10.59 4.10 -0.80
N LYS A 45 -9.32 3.72 -0.77
CA LYS A 45 -8.71 2.77 -1.69
C LYS A 45 -8.30 1.52 -0.93
N THR A 46 -8.73 0.36 -1.42
CA THR A 46 -8.60 -0.93 -0.72
C THR A 46 -7.76 -1.96 -1.46
N ASP A 47 -7.52 -1.75 -2.75
CA ASP A 47 -6.70 -2.62 -3.58
C ASP A 47 -5.25 -2.15 -3.52
N VAL A 48 -4.32 -3.04 -3.16
CA VAL A 48 -2.91 -2.69 -2.95
C VAL A 48 -2.28 -2.09 -4.21
N SER A 49 -2.54 -2.67 -5.37
CA SER A 49 -2.00 -2.18 -6.64
C SER A 49 -2.55 -0.79 -6.97
N LYS A 50 -3.85 -0.57 -6.77
CA LYS A 50 -4.46 0.76 -6.98
C LYS A 50 -3.98 1.80 -5.97
N ILE A 51 -3.67 1.39 -4.73
CA ILE A 51 -3.07 2.27 -3.73
C ILE A 51 -1.68 2.71 -4.19
N GLU A 52 -0.85 1.79 -4.69
CA GLU A 52 0.48 2.12 -5.19
C GLU A 52 0.42 3.05 -6.41
N GLU A 53 -0.46 2.77 -7.38
CA GLU A 53 -0.68 3.65 -8.54
C GLU A 53 -1.10 5.06 -8.12
N PHE A 54 -2.06 5.15 -7.20
CA PHE A 54 -2.54 6.42 -6.66
C PHE A 54 -1.44 7.20 -5.94
N LEU A 55 -0.64 6.52 -5.12
CA LEU A 55 0.46 7.16 -4.40
C LEU A 55 1.53 7.67 -5.36
N GLU A 56 1.84 6.96 -6.44
CA GLU A 56 2.77 7.44 -7.47
C GLU A 56 2.22 8.67 -8.21
N GLU A 57 0.91 8.74 -8.44
CA GLU A 57 0.27 9.90 -9.06
C GLU A 57 0.29 11.14 -8.16
N VAL A 58 -0.03 10.97 -6.87
CA VAL A 58 -0.06 12.06 -5.90
C VAL A 58 1.35 12.50 -5.49
N LEU A 59 2.25 11.55 -5.27
CA LEU A 59 3.63 11.78 -4.85
C LEU A 59 4.57 11.89 -6.05
N ARG A 60 4.25 12.82 -6.96
CA ARG A 60 5.02 13.04 -8.19
C ARG A 60 5.89 14.32 -8.16
N PRO A 61 6.88 14.43 -9.06
CA PRO A 61 7.64 15.66 -9.26
C PRO A 61 6.78 16.88 -9.63
N PRO A 62 7.21 18.12 -9.30
CA PRO A 62 8.49 18.47 -8.69
C PRO A 62 8.52 18.37 -7.15
N LYS A 63 7.38 18.12 -6.51
CA LYS A 63 7.27 18.14 -5.03
C LYS A 63 7.81 16.88 -4.37
N TYR A 64 7.72 15.74 -5.06
CA TYR A 64 8.13 14.44 -4.54
C TYR A 64 8.96 13.68 -5.58
N LEU A 65 9.79 12.75 -5.11
CA LEU A 65 10.57 11.89 -5.99
C LEU A 65 9.68 10.83 -6.63
N LYS A 66 9.93 10.52 -7.90
CA LYS A 66 9.30 9.39 -8.59
C LYS A 66 9.70 8.08 -7.91
N LEU A 67 8.76 7.23 -7.53
CA LEU A 67 9.05 5.97 -6.84
C LEU A 67 9.13 4.79 -7.81
N SER A 68 8.56 4.91 -9.02
CA SER A 68 8.63 3.86 -10.03
C SER A 68 10.08 3.50 -10.39
N PRO A 69 10.45 2.22 -10.50
CA PRO A 69 11.79 1.82 -10.91
C PRO A 69 12.10 2.28 -12.34
N LYS A 70 13.39 2.52 -12.59
CA LYS A 70 13.88 2.92 -13.92
C LYS A 70 13.97 1.75 -14.90
N HIS A 71 14.25 0.55 -14.40
CA HIS A 71 14.42 -0.66 -15.21
C HIS A 71 13.18 -1.56 -15.06
N PRO A 72 12.49 -1.93 -16.16
CA PRO A 72 11.27 -2.73 -16.09
C PRO A 72 11.45 -4.10 -15.42
N GLU A 73 12.63 -4.71 -15.58
CA GLU A 73 13.01 -5.98 -14.96
C GLU A 73 12.97 -5.95 -13.42
N SER A 74 13.14 -4.76 -12.82
CA SER A 74 13.05 -4.60 -11.36
C SER A 74 11.64 -4.85 -10.82
N ASN A 75 10.60 -4.72 -11.65
CA ASN A 75 9.22 -5.02 -11.24
C ASN A 75 8.93 -6.52 -11.14
N THR A 76 9.64 -7.35 -11.92
CA THR A 76 9.36 -8.78 -12.03
C THR A 76 10.36 -9.66 -11.29
N ALA A 77 11.55 -9.12 -11.01
CA ALA A 77 12.57 -9.81 -10.24
C ALA A 77 12.04 -10.26 -8.87
N GLY A 78 11.99 -11.58 -8.66
CA GLY A 78 11.63 -12.19 -7.38
C GLY A 78 10.13 -12.33 -7.08
N MET A 79 9.24 -11.99 -8.03
CA MET A 79 7.78 -12.13 -7.84
C MET A 79 7.33 -13.57 -7.53
N ASP A 80 8.06 -14.57 -8.00
CA ASP A 80 7.75 -15.99 -7.84
C ASP A 80 8.27 -16.58 -6.51
N ILE A 81 9.16 -15.88 -5.81
CA ILE A 81 9.83 -16.36 -4.59
C ILE A 81 8.81 -16.64 -3.49
N PHE A 82 7.85 -15.73 -3.27
CA PHE A 82 6.84 -15.89 -2.22
C PHE A 82 5.94 -17.13 -2.46
N ALA A 83 5.55 -17.36 -3.70
CA ALA A 83 4.74 -18.52 -4.08
C ALA A 83 5.52 -19.84 -3.86
N LYS A 84 6.78 -19.88 -4.31
CA LYS A 84 7.68 -21.04 -4.11
C LYS A 84 7.89 -21.35 -2.63
N PHE A 85 8.20 -20.33 -1.83
CA PHE A 85 8.37 -20.47 -0.38
C PHE A 85 7.09 -20.97 0.29
N SER A 86 5.93 -20.41 -0.08
CA SER A 86 4.63 -20.81 0.46
C SER A 86 4.30 -22.27 0.16
N ALA A 87 4.67 -22.78 -1.02
CA ALA A 87 4.52 -24.18 -1.37
C ALA A 87 5.46 -25.09 -0.56
N PHE A 88 6.71 -24.66 -0.34
CA PHE A 88 7.69 -25.41 0.43
C PHE A 88 7.27 -25.64 1.89
N ILE A 89 6.77 -24.61 2.59
CA ILE A 89 6.37 -24.71 4.01
C ILE A 89 5.07 -25.50 4.22
N LYS A 90 4.26 -25.69 3.16
CA LYS A 90 3.00 -26.44 3.24
C LYS A 90 3.18 -27.96 3.04
N ASN A 91 4.37 -28.42 2.66
CA ASN A 91 4.76 -29.82 2.59
C ASN A 91 5.54 -30.24 3.85
#